data_AF-A0A077EHP3-F1
#
_entry.id   AF-A0A077EHP3-F1
#
_cell.length_a   1.000
_cell.length_b   1.000
_cell.length_c   1.000
_cell.angle_alpha   90.00
_cell.angle_beta   90.00
_cell.angle_gamma   90.00
#
_symmetry.space_group_name_H-M   'P 1'
#
loop_
_entity.id
_entity.type
_entity.pdbx_description
1 polymer ?
#
loop_
_entity_poly.entity_id
_entity_poly.type
_entity_poly.pdbx_seq_one_letter_code
_entity_poly.pdbx_strand_id
1 'polypeptide(L)' 'MMSNFQKEEYVSPEFETSLVEVEQGIAASSAIVLPPDSGGVIQENWDDDSNDDRGVEW' A
#
# COMPACT_ATOMS: atom_id res chain seq x y z
N MET A 1 -38.48 39.28 4.53
CA MET A 1 -38.90 37.95 5.02
C MET A 1 -37.70 37.32 5.70
N MET A 2 -37.81 36.95 6.98
CA MET A 2 -36.75 36.23 7.69
C MET A 2 -36.77 34.77 7.21
N SER A 3 -35.67 34.25 6.67
CA SER A 3 -35.54 32.83 6.36
C SER A 3 -35.54 32.04 7.67
N ASN A 4 -36.55 31.20 7.88
CA ASN A 4 -36.61 30.25 8.99
C ASN A 4 -35.62 29.10 8.71
N PHE A 5 -34.33 29.32 8.93
CA PHE A 5 -33.36 28.23 8.92
C PHE A 5 -33.58 27.37 10.17
N GLN A 6 -34.16 26.19 9.99
CA GLN A 6 -34.24 25.16 11.02
C GLN A 6 -33.02 24.24 10.89
N LYS A 7 -32.32 24.01 12.01
CA LYS A 7 -31.22 23.05 12.06
C LYS A 7 -31.81 21.65 12.06
N GLU A 8 -31.46 20.84 11.08
CA GLU A 8 -31.85 19.43 11.05
C GLU A 8 -31.06 18.61 12.07
N GLU A 9 -31.66 17.50 12.50
CA GLU A 9 -31.01 16.53 13.37
C GLU A 9 -29.94 15.76 12.59
N TYR A 10 -28.79 15.55 13.21
CA TYR A 10 -27.69 14.82 12.59
C TYR A 10 -27.99 13.32 12.58
N VAL A 11 -27.81 12.69 11.43
CA VAL A 11 -27.86 11.23 11.28
C VAL A 11 -26.45 10.73 10.97
N SER A 12 -25.90 9.87 11.84
CA SER A 12 -24.60 9.28 11.61
C SER A 12 -24.65 8.25 10.47
N PRO A 13 -23.67 8.23 9.56
CA PRO A 13 -23.57 7.17 8.56
C PRO A 13 -23.29 5.82 9.22
N GLU A 14 -23.90 4.77 8.67
CA GLU A 14 -23.57 3.38 9.01
C GLU A 14 -22.55 2.85 7.99
N PHE A 15 -21.55 2.10 8.47
CA PHE A 15 -20.56 1.45 7.64
C PHE A 15 -20.54 -0.04 7.93
N GLU A 16 -20.67 -0.85 6.88
CA GLU A 16 -20.45 -2.29 6.93
C GLU A 16 -19.05 -2.60 6.41
N THR A 17 -18.25 -3.31 7.21
CA THR A 17 -16.90 -3.73 6.82
C THR A 17 -16.75 -5.23 7.05
N SER A 18 -15.91 -5.86 6.24
CA SER A 18 -15.52 -7.25 6.41
C SER A 18 -14.01 -7.37 6.26
N LEU A 19 -13.42 -8.21 7.10
CA LEU A 19 -12.03 -8.61 6.95
C LEU A 19 -12.00 -9.86 6.06
N VAL A 20 -11.29 -9.77 4.94
CA VAL A 20 -11.05 -10.90 4.06
C VAL A 20 -9.58 -11.26 4.18
N GLU A 21 -9.29 -12.47 4.67
CA GLU A 21 -7.95 -13.02 4.66
C GLU A 21 -7.62 -13.52 3.26
N VAL A 22 -6.50 -13.05 2.71
CA VAL A 22 -5.96 -13.52 1.44
C VAL A 22 -4.67 -14.29 1.71
N GLU A 23 -4.40 -15.32 0.91
CA GLU A 23 -3.13 -16.02 0.95
C GLU A 23 -1.99 -15.04 0.62
N GLN A 24 -0.91 -15.10 1.41
CA GLN A 24 0.32 -14.36 1.14
C GLN A 24 1.05 -15.05 -0.02
N GLY A 25 0.71 -14.68 -1.25
CA GLY A 25 1.37 -15.16 -2.47
C GLY A 25 2.16 -14.05 -3.14
N ILE A 26 3.41 -14.33 -3.52
CA ILE A 26 4.09 -13.56 -4.56
C ILE A 26 3.24 -13.71 -5.83
N ALA A 27 2.62 -12.62 -6.29
CA ALA A 27 1.89 -12.67 -7.54
C ALA A 27 2.82 -13.19 -8.64
N ALA A 28 2.34 -14.05 -9.53
CA ALA A 28 3.17 -14.55 -10.63
C ALA A 28 3.78 -13.33 -11.37
N SER A 29 5.12 -13.27 -11.43
CA SER A 29 5.91 -12.15 -11.95
C SER A 29 6.11 -10.91 -11.04
N SER A 30 5.75 -10.93 -9.75
CA SER A 30 6.06 -9.82 -8.83
C SER A 30 7.46 -9.87 -8.20
N ALA A 31 8.24 -10.89 -8.50
CA ALA A 31 9.65 -10.99 -8.14
C ALA A 31 10.47 -11.23 -9.41
N ILE A 32 11.42 -10.34 -9.69
CA ILE A 32 12.43 -10.50 -10.73
C ILE A 32 13.73 -10.80 -10.02
N VAL A 33 14.38 -11.92 -10.34
CA VAL A 33 15.76 -12.18 -9.88
C VAL A 33 16.70 -11.65 -10.95
N LEU A 34 17.38 -10.54 -10.66
CA LEU A 34 18.45 -10.04 -11.50
C LEU A 34 19.74 -10.82 -11.19
N PRO A 35 20.39 -11.43 -12.19
CA PRO A 35 21.68 -12.06 -11.97
C PRO A 35 22.73 -11.01 -11.58
N PRO A 36 23.79 -11.40 -10.85
CA PRO A 36 24.93 -10.52 -10.61
C PRO A 36 25.52 -10.01 -11.94
N ASP A 37 26.06 -8.80 -11.91
CA ASP A 37 26.76 -8.26 -13.08
C ASP A 37 28.05 -9.05 -13.38
N SER A 38 28.73 -8.71 -14.48
CA SER A 38 30.00 -9.36 -14.87
C SER A 38 31.12 -9.22 -13.83
N GLY A 39 30.96 -8.35 -12.83
CA GLY A 39 31.86 -8.18 -11.69
C GLY A 39 31.45 -9.00 -10.45
N GLY A 40 30.35 -9.75 -10.51
CA GLY A 40 29.83 -10.54 -9.39
C GLY A 40 29.07 -9.70 -8.35
N VAL A 41 28.70 -8.46 -8.69
CA VAL A 41 27.95 -7.56 -7.79
C VAL A 41 26.47 -7.92 -7.84
N ILE A 42 25.87 -8.19 -6.68
CA ILE A 42 24.43 -8.43 -6.53
C ILE A 42 23.69 -7.11 -6.74
N GLN A 43 22.77 -7.08 -7.69
CA GLN A 43 22.06 -5.87 -8.09
C GLN A 43 20.86 -5.55 -7.18
N GLU A 44 20.21 -6.59 -6.64
CA GLU A 44 19.12 -6.45 -5.68
C GLU A 44 19.31 -7.44 -4.53
N ASN A 45 19.45 -6.93 -3.31
CA ASN A 45 19.52 -7.71 -2.10
C ASN A 45 18.29 -7.39 -1.24
N TRP A 46 17.52 -8.42 -0.88
CA TRP A 46 16.29 -8.30 -0.09
C TRP A 46 16.51 -8.65 1.38
N ASP A 47 17.69 -9.18 1.74
CA ASP A 47 18.04 -9.56 3.11
C ASP A 47 18.69 -8.42 3.91
N ASP A 48 19.07 -7.33 3.25
CA ASP A 48 19.70 -6.16 3.89
C ASP A 48 18.67 -5.06 4.13
N ASP A 49 17.92 -5.20 5.22
CA ASP A 49 16.87 -4.29 5.68
C ASP A 49 17.43 -2.97 6.26
N SER A 50 18.73 -2.69 6.07
CA SER A 50 19.41 -1.64 6.84
C SER A 50 19.35 -0.24 6.26
N ASN A 51 19.06 -0.05 4.95
CA ASN A 51 18.70 1.25 4.39
C ASN A 51 18.27 1.13 2.91
N ASP A 52 17.02 0.75 2.66
CA ASP A 52 16.47 0.83 1.31
C ASP A 52 16.17 2.31 0.96
N ASP A 53 17.20 3.03 0.51
CA ASP A 53 17.12 4.42 0.03
C ASP A 53 16.54 4.52 -1.40
N ARG A 54 15.93 3.45 -1.94
CA ARG A 54 15.21 3.53 -3.22
C ARG A 54 14.03 4.48 -3.03
N GLY A 55 14.17 5.69 -3.53
CA GLY A 55 13.11 6.70 -3.53
C GLY A 55 11.87 6.15 -4.21
N VAL A 56 10.86 5.80 -3.40
CA VAL A 56 9.52 5.53 -3.91
C VAL A 56 8.95 6.90 -4.31
N GLU A 57 8.91 7.19 -5.61
CA GLU A 57 8.13 8.31 -6.11
C GLU A 57 6.64 7.94 -5.95
N TRP A 58 5.96 8.69 -5.08
CA TRP A 58 4.52 8.67 -4.89
C TRP A 58 3.84 9.75 -5.73
#